data_AF-A0A0R0CJQ8-F1
#
_entry.id   AF-A0A0R0CJQ8-F1
#
_cell.length_a   1.000
_cell.length_b   1.000
_cell.length_c   1.000
_cell.angle_alpha   90.00
_cell.angle_beta   90.00
_cell.angle_gamma   90.00
#
_symmetry.space_group_name_H-M   'P 1'
#
loop_
_entity.id
_entity.type
_entity.pdbx_description
1 polymer ?
#
loop_
_entity_poly.entity_id
_entity_poly.type
_entity_poly.pdbx_seq_one_letter_code
_entity_poly.pdbx_strand_id
1 'polypeptide(L)'
;MFVGNSLIYVGNLPATYAALSSANGHPVHSQMIVKGGAHLHQRVADGSVQRALSEHRPELLILQEQGGALLCLPDASSCTKSQAAIAALAKTGSDAGARVLLLGSYQSQAAASARLIAKEAAAAEQAGIPYVAISEALRTASAAAPDLPWYDADGMHPGPALTLLDAIQLFRVIHGRLPEHGFSVAAPIYLPKSGLDATLRDANAAAPLADTPTHINYPDAMVQRINAILRTTPP
;
A
#
# COMPACT_ATOMS: atom_id res chain seq x y z
N MET A 1 6.07 1.93 -8.85
CA MET A 1 5.24 0.75 -9.16
C MET A 1 4.83 0.06 -7.86
N PHE A 2 3.55 -0.26 -7.72
CA PHE A 2 2.98 -0.96 -6.55
C PHE A 2 2.68 -2.41 -6.90
N VAL A 3 2.97 -3.34 -5.99
CA VAL A 3 2.72 -4.77 -6.17
C VAL A 3 2.01 -5.30 -4.94
N GLY A 4 0.84 -5.90 -5.13
CA GLY A 4 0.06 -6.41 -4.00
C GLY A 4 -1.32 -6.91 -4.41
N ASN A 5 -2.33 -6.56 -3.63
CA ASN A 5 -3.69 -7.08 -3.77
C ASN A 5 -4.75 -6.01 -3.50
N SER A 6 -5.92 -6.41 -3.00
CA SER A 6 -7.03 -5.52 -2.69
C SER A 6 -6.71 -4.48 -1.62
N LEU A 7 -5.74 -4.73 -0.75
CA LEU A 7 -5.28 -3.72 0.20
C LEU A 7 -4.47 -2.59 -0.48
N ILE A 8 -4.00 -2.76 -1.72
CA ILE A 8 -3.43 -1.68 -2.53
C ILE A 8 -4.50 -1.05 -3.42
N TYR A 9 -5.27 -1.88 -4.14
CA TYR A 9 -6.11 -1.35 -5.20
C TYR A 9 -7.43 -0.77 -4.71
N VAL A 10 -8.01 -1.27 -3.60
CA VAL A 10 -9.24 -0.67 -3.06
C VAL A 10 -8.91 0.74 -2.56
N GLY A 11 -9.68 1.73 -3.03
CA GLY A 11 -9.35 3.15 -2.86
C GLY A 11 -8.24 3.68 -3.79
N ASN A 12 -7.60 2.81 -4.57
CA ASN A 12 -6.50 3.11 -5.50
C ASN A 12 -5.35 3.89 -4.82
N LEU A 13 -4.68 3.24 -3.87
CA LEU A 13 -3.49 3.78 -3.21
C LEU A 13 -2.44 4.32 -4.20
N PRO A 14 -2.14 3.66 -5.33
CA PRO A 14 -1.18 4.18 -6.30
C PRO A 14 -1.56 5.55 -6.86
N ALA A 15 -2.82 5.75 -7.28
CA ALA A 15 -3.27 7.05 -7.79
C ALA A 15 -3.34 8.10 -6.67
N THR A 16 -3.79 7.69 -5.48
CA THR A 16 -3.85 8.55 -4.29
C THR A 16 -2.47 9.06 -3.90
N TYR A 17 -1.46 8.19 -3.85
CA TYR A 17 -0.07 8.58 -3.57
C TYR A 17 0.49 9.52 -4.65
N ALA A 18 0.20 9.27 -5.93
CA ALA A 18 0.66 10.14 -7.02
C ALA A 18 0.06 11.56 -6.91
N ALA A 19 -1.25 11.66 -6.67
CA ALA A 19 -1.92 12.94 -6.48
C ALA A 19 -1.45 13.67 -5.21
N LEU A 20 -1.31 12.96 -4.09
CA LEU A 20 -0.74 13.50 -2.85
C LEU A 20 0.65 14.06 -3.09
N SER A 21 1.53 13.27 -3.72
CA SER A 21 2.92 13.65 -3.93
C SER A 21 3.02 14.86 -4.87
N SER A 22 2.22 14.88 -5.95
CA SER A 22 2.15 16.02 -6.87
C SER A 22 1.69 17.31 -6.19
N ALA A 23 0.62 17.27 -5.39
CA ALA A 23 0.13 18.42 -4.63
C ALA A 23 1.14 18.94 -3.59
N ASN A 24 2.12 18.10 -3.21
CA ASN A 24 3.14 18.40 -2.22
C ASN A 24 4.55 18.58 -2.84
N GLY A 25 4.62 18.84 -4.15
CA GLY A 25 5.83 19.25 -4.86
C GLY A 25 6.69 18.11 -5.41
N HIS A 26 6.20 16.88 -5.38
CA HIS A 26 6.91 15.67 -5.83
C HIS A 26 6.07 14.90 -6.86
N PRO A 27 5.89 15.42 -8.08
CA PRO A 27 5.08 14.75 -9.10
C PRO A 27 5.69 13.38 -9.44
N VAL A 28 4.84 12.34 -9.42
CA VAL A 28 5.22 10.98 -9.78
C VAL A 28 4.15 10.34 -10.65
N HIS A 29 4.57 9.43 -11.53
CA HIS A 29 3.67 8.51 -12.21
C HIS A 29 3.60 7.19 -11.45
N SER A 30 2.40 6.64 -11.28
CA SER A 30 2.20 5.39 -10.55
C SER A 30 1.53 4.33 -11.42
N GLN A 31 2.05 3.11 -11.29
CA GLN A 31 1.55 1.90 -11.92
C GLN A 31 1.41 0.82 -10.85
N MET A 32 0.62 -0.20 -11.15
CA MET A 32 0.38 -1.30 -10.23
C MET A 32 0.29 -2.66 -10.92
N ILE A 33 0.69 -3.70 -10.20
CA ILE A 33 0.45 -5.12 -10.51
C ILE A 33 -0.29 -5.70 -9.31
N VAL A 34 -1.60 -5.86 -9.42
CA VAL A 34 -2.47 -6.15 -8.28
C VAL A 34 -3.54 -7.16 -8.63
N LYS A 35 -3.90 -8.04 -7.70
CA LYS A 35 -5.04 -8.93 -7.87
C LYS A 35 -5.68 -9.24 -6.52
N GLY A 36 -7.01 -9.30 -6.47
CA GLY A 36 -7.75 -9.59 -5.23
C GLY A 36 -7.23 -10.86 -4.55
N GLY A 37 -6.94 -10.76 -3.25
CA GLY A 37 -6.42 -11.87 -2.44
C GLY A 37 -5.04 -12.42 -2.83
N ALA A 38 -4.33 -11.79 -3.78
CA ALA A 38 -3.06 -12.32 -4.25
C ALA A 38 -1.95 -12.22 -3.20
N HIS A 39 -1.04 -13.18 -3.26
CA HIS A 39 0.21 -13.19 -2.50
C HIS A 39 1.39 -12.77 -3.37
N LEU A 40 2.48 -12.28 -2.76
CA LEU A 40 3.67 -11.90 -3.52
C LEU A 40 4.37 -13.10 -4.18
N HIS A 41 4.32 -14.29 -3.57
CA HIS A 41 4.92 -15.49 -4.17
C HIS A 41 4.31 -15.85 -5.54
N GLN A 42 3.05 -15.45 -5.78
CA GLN A 42 2.40 -15.64 -7.08
C GLN A 42 2.97 -14.68 -8.13
N ARG A 43 3.41 -13.48 -7.72
CA ARG A 43 4.06 -12.49 -8.59
C ARG A 43 5.49 -12.90 -8.95
N VAL A 44 6.18 -13.59 -8.03
CA VAL A 44 7.46 -14.25 -8.32
C VAL A 44 7.25 -15.36 -9.35
N ALA A 45 6.27 -16.24 -9.12
CA ALA A 45 6.04 -17.42 -9.96
C ALA A 45 5.66 -17.07 -11.40
N ASP A 46 4.89 -16.00 -11.63
CA ASP A 46 4.47 -15.62 -12.98
C ASP A 46 5.38 -14.59 -13.68
N GLY A 47 6.44 -14.14 -13.01
CA GLY A 47 7.43 -13.21 -13.55
C GLY A 47 6.88 -11.82 -13.90
N SER A 48 5.66 -11.47 -13.49
CA SER A 48 5.02 -10.20 -13.83
C SER A 48 5.85 -8.99 -13.40
N VAL A 49 6.38 -9.02 -12.17
CA VAL A 49 7.20 -7.93 -11.63
C VAL A 49 8.54 -7.84 -12.36
N GLN A 50 9.18 -8.97 -12.67
CA GLN A 50 10.45 -8.99 -13.40
C GLN A 50 10.30 -8.38 -14.80
N ARG A 51 9.24 -8.74 -15.53
CA ARG A 51 8.93 -8.15 -16.85
C ARG A 51 8.74 -6.65 -16.75
N ALA A 52 7.88 -6.21 -15.83
CA ALA A 52 7.59 -4.79 -15.63
C ALA A 52 8.85 -3.98 -15.24
N LEU A 53 9.72 -4.53 -14.38
CA LEU A 53 10.99 -3.90 -14.03
C LEU A 53 11.92 -3.74 -15.25
N SER A 54 11.98 -4.76 -16.12
CA SER A 54 12.82 -4.70 -17.32
C SER A 54 12.31 -3.71 -18.38
N GLU A 55 10.99 -3.59 -18.52
CA GLU A 55 10.32 -2.80 -19.56
C GLU A 55 10.16 -1.32 -19.14
N HIS A 56 9.82 -1.06 -17.86
CA HIS A 56 9.44 0.26 -17.39
C HIS A 56 10.43 0.91 -16.43
N ARG A 57 11.36 0.14 -15.83
CA ARG A 57 12.41 0.60 -14.91
C ARG A 57 11.93 1.63 -13.88
N PRO A 58 10.92 1.30 -13.04
CA PRO A 58 10.41 2.24 -12.04
C PRO A 58 11.49 2.59 -11.01
N GLU A 59 11.58 3.85 -10.62
CA GLU A 59 12.51 4.32 -9.57
C GLU A 59 12.17 3.76 -8.19
N LEU A 60 10.88 3.49 -7.94
CA LEU A 60 10.36 3.01 -6.67
C LEU A 60 9.48 1.78 -6.90
N LEU A 61 9.74 0.72 -6.13
CA LEU A 61 8.94 -0.49 -6.05
C LEU A 61 8.36 -0.62 -4.63
N ILE A 62 7.03 -0.63 -4.52
CA ILE A 62 6.33 -0.79 -3.24
C ILE A 62 5.68 -2.16 -3.25
N LEU A 63 6.09 -3.02 -2.31
CA LEU A 63 5.57 -4.36 -2.14
C LEU A 63 4.59 -4.37 -0.96
N GLN A 64 3.46 -5.06 -1.11
CA GLN A 64 2.56 -5.36 -0.01
C GLN A 64 2.12 -6.83 -0.11
N GLU A 65 2.32 -7.57 0.97
CA GLU A 65 1.87 -8.96 1.07
C GLU A 65 0.38 -9.04 1.41
N GLN A 66 -0.21 -10.22 1.24
CA GLN A 66 -1.54 -10.52 1.75
C GLN A 66 -1.61 -10.32 3.27
N GLY A 67 -2.65 -9.61 3.72
CA GLY A 67 -2.93 -9.37 5.12
C GLY A 67 -2.91 -10.67 5.94
N GLY A 68 -1.99 -10.76 6.91
CA GLY A 68 -1.86 -11.90 7.80
C GLY A 68 -0.98 -13.05 7.31
N ALA A 69 -0.46 -13.06 6.08
CA ALA A 69 0.39 -14.16 5.59
C ALA A 69 1.69 -14.30 6.42
N LEU A 70 2.29 -13.19 6.81
CA LEU A 70 3.47 -13.15 7.70
C LEU A 70 3.17 -13.50 9.17
N LEU A 71 1.89 -13.62 9.54
CA LEU A 71 1.45 -14.24 10.79
C LEU A 71 1.31 -15.76 10.68
N CYS A 72 1.75 -16.36 9.57
CA CYS A 72 1.59 -17.78 9.25
C CYS A 72 0.12 -18.19 9.15
N LEU A 73 -0.72 -17.30 8.58
CA LEU A 73 -2.12 -17.61 8.26
C LEU A 73 -2.25 -17.95 6.76
N PRO A 74 -3.00 -19.01 6.39
CA PRO A 74 -3.67 -19.95 7.29
C PRO A 74 -2.72 -21.00 7.92
N ASP A 75 -1.50 -21.12 7.41
CA ASP A 75 -0.51 -22.09 7.89
C ASP A 75 0.94 -21.58 7.78
N ALA A 76 1.88 -22.35 8.36
CA ALA A 76 3.31 -22.04 8.39
C ALA A 76 3.94 -21.88 6.99
N SER A 77 3.43 -22.55 5.97
CA SER A 77 3.95 -22.39 4.61
C SER A 77 3.67 -21.00 4.06
N SER A 78 2.60 -20.33 4.51
CA SER A 78 2.23 -18.97 4.09
C SER A 78 3.32 -17.96 4.48
N CYS A 79 3.80 -18.00 5.72
CA CYS A 79 4.85 -17.08 6.16
C CYS A 79 6.20 -17.37 5.50
N THR A 80 6.59 -18.64 5.34
CA THR A 80 7.83 -19.00 4.63
C THR A 80 7.80 -18.55 3.16
N LYS A 81 6.69 -18.78 2.45
CA LYS A 81 6.52 -18.32 1.05
C LYS A 81 6.55 -16.81 0.95
N SER A 82 5.90 -16.11 1.88
CA SER A 82 5.86 -14.64 1.90
C SER A 82 7.26 -14.06 2.14
N GLN A 83 8.01 -14.57 3.11
CA GLN A 83 9.39 -14.14 3.38
C GLN A 83 10.30 -14.37 2.15
N ALA A 84 10.23 -15.55 1.54
CA ALA A 84 10.99 -15.86 0.34
C ALA A 84 10.62 -14.96 -0.83
N ALA A 85 9.32 -14.67 -1.01
CA ALA A 85 8.84 -13.79 -2.07
C ALA A 85 9.28 -12.34 -1.89
N ILE A 86 9.20 -11.81 -0.67
CA ILE A 86 9.67 -10.46 -0.34
C ILE A 86 11.17 -10.35 -0.65
N ALA A 87 12.00 -11.31 -0.20
CA ALA A 87 13.43 -11.32 -0.48
C ALA A 87 13.72 -11.40 -2.00
N ALA A 88 13.01 -12.27 -2.72
CA ALA A 88 13.19 -12.43 -4.16
C ALA A 88 12.82 -11.15 -4.94
N LEU A 89 11.68 -10.52 -4.61
CA LEU A 89 11.23 -9.29 -5.26
C LEU A 89 12.08 -8.09 -4.86
N ALA A 90 12.54 -8.02 -3.61
CA ALA A 90 13.49 -7.02 -3.14
C ALA A 90 14.80 -7.06 -3.93
N LYS A 91 15.36 -8.27 -4.07
CA LYS A 91 16.55 -8.49 -4.90
C LYS A 91 16.30 -8.11 -6.36
N THR A 92 15.20 -8.60 -6.95
CA THR A 92 14.87 -8.32 -8.36
C THR A 92 14.69 -6.82 -8.62
N GLY A 93 14.01 -6.10 -7.72
CA GLY A 93 13.85 -4.65 -7.80
C GLY A 93 15.17 -3.90 -7.67
N SER A 94 15.99 -4.29 -6.69
CA SER A 94 17.30 -3.66 -6.44
C SER A 94 18.28 -3.90 -7.60
N ASP A 95 18.34 -5.12 -8.14
CA ASP A 95 19.15 -5.46 -9.32
C ASP A 95 18.71 -4.66 -10.56
N ALA A 96 17.43 -4.30 -10.65
CA ALA A 96 16.89 -3.44 -11.70
C ALA A 96 17.07 -1.93 -11.42
N GLY A 97 17.68 -1.56 -10.29
CA GLY A 97 17.94 -0.17 -9.89
C GLY A 97 16.79 0.54 -9.19
N ALA A 98 15.70 -0.16 -8.85
CA ALA A 98 14.59 0.42 -8.09
C ALA A 98 14.91 0.48 -6.60
N ARG A 99 14.54 1.57 -5.93
CA ARG A 99 14.41 1.59 -4.47
C ARG A 99 13.20 0.74 -4.09
N VAL A 100 13.37 -0.26 -3.24
CA VAL A 100 12.26 -1.16 -2.84
C VAL A 100 11.81 -0.86 -1.41
N LEU A 101 10.50 -0.86 -1.16
CA LEU A 101 9.88 -0.70 0.16
C LEU A 101 8.89 -1.83 0.42
N LEU A 102 8.79 -2.30 1.66
CA LEU A 102 7.68 -3.13 2.13
C LEU A 102 6.64 -2.26 2.83
N LEU A 103 5.45 -2.16 2.25
CA LEU A 103 4.28 -1.54 2.87
C LEU A 103 3.57 -2.57 3.76
N GLY A 104 3.41 -2.25 5.04
CA GLY A 104 2.74 -3.10 6.01
C GLY A 104 1.25 -3.26 5.76
N SER A 105 0.68 -4.34 6.30
CA SER A 105 -0.77 -4.53 6.39
C SER A 105 -1.26 -4.15 7.78
N TYR A 106 -2.46 -4.59 8.17
CA TYR A 106 -3.06 -4.18 9.43
C TYR A 106 -3.88 -5.28 10.11
N GLN A 107 -4.01 -5.14 11.44
CA GLN A 107 -4.85 -5.97 12.30
C GLN A 107 -5.57 -5.08 13.32
N SER A 108 -6.83 -5.40 13.61
CA SER A 108 -7.64 -4.64 14.57
C SER A 108 -7.20 -4.85 16.02
N GLN A 109 -6.86 -6.09 16.39
CA GLN A 109 -6.45 -6.44 17.75
C GLN A 109 -5.02 -5.98 18.05
N ALA A 110 -4.79 -5.39 19.24
CA ALA A 110 -3.50 -4.79 19.61
C ALA A 110 -2.34 -5.79 19.55
N ALA A 111 -2.53 -6.97 20.14
CA ALA A 111 -1.53 -8.02 20.15
C ALA A 111 -1.25 -8.55 18.73
N ALA A 112 -2.27 -8.66 17.89
CA ALA A 112 -2.12 -9.09 16.50
C ALA A 112 -1.41 -8.01 15.65
N SER A 113 -1.72 -6.73 15.87
CA SER A 113 -1.06 -5.57 15.25
C SER A 113 0.43 -5.56 15.58
N ALA A 114 0.79 -5.62 16.86
CA ALA A 114 2.18 -5.63 17.29
C ALA A 114 2.95 -6.83 16.72
N ARG A 115 2.33 -8.02 16.73
CA ARG A 115 2.94 -9.23 16.15
C ARG A 115 3.11 -9.12 14.64
N LEU A 116 2.14 -8.56 13.93
CA LEU A 116 2.20 -8.36 12.49
C LEU A 116 3.35 -7.41 12.15
N ILE A 117 3.39 -6.23 12.80
CA ILE A 117 4.45 -5.23 12.62
C ILE A 117 5.82 -5.87 12.83
N ALA A 118 6.01 -6.63 13.91
CA ALA A 118 7.29 -7.29 14.19
C ALA A 118 7.68 -8.29 13.08
N LYS A 119 6.72 -9.03 12.51
CA LYS A 119 6.98 -9.99 11.44
C LYS A 119 7.25 -9.32 10.10
N GLU A 120 6.52 -8.27 9.76
CA GLU A 120 6.72 -7.47 8.56
C GLU A 120 8.07 -6.73 8.61
N ALA A 121 8.41 -6.10 9.74
CA ALA A 121 9.70 -5.46 9.95
C ALA A 121 10.85 -6.44 9.81
N ALA A 122 10.76 -7.62 10.44
CA ALA A 122 11.80 -8.65 10.31
C ALA A 122 11.95 -9.17 8.87
N ALA A 123 10.86 -9.32 8.12
CA ALA A 123 10.93 -9.73 6.72
C ALA A 123 11.57 -8.66 5.83
N ALA A 124 11.26 -7.38 6.06
CA ALA A 124 11.88 -6.26 5.37
C ALA A 124 13.38 -6.15 5.68
N GLU A 125 13.76 -6.27 6.95
CA GLU A 125 15.15 -6.27 7.41
C GLU A 125 15.95 -7.40 6.76
N GLN A 126 15.42 -8.63 6.78
CA GLN A 126 16.05 -9.79 6.12
C GLN A 126 16.23 -9.59 4.60
N ALA A 127 15.30 -8.88 3.97
CA ALA A 127 15.36 -8.54 2.55
C ALA A 127 16.21 -7.29 2.24
N GLY A 128 16.72 -6.59 3.27
CA GLY A 128 17.52 -5.38 3.11
C GLY A 128 16.74 -4.17 2.59
N ILE A 129 15.43 -4.10 2.85
CA ILE A 129 14.56 -3.02 2.36
C ILE A 129 13.88 -2.29 3.53
N PRO A 130 13.56 -0.99 3.39
CA PRO A 130 12.80 -0.28 4.41
C PRO A 130 11.37 -0.80 4.54
N TYR A 131 10.86 -0.77 5.77
CA TYR A 131 9.49 -1.12 6.14
C TYR A 131 8.66 0.15 6.43
N VAL A 132 7.41 0.18 5.95
CA VAL A 132 6.45 1.25 6.21
C VAL A 132 5.33 0.69 7.10
N ALA A 133 5.36 1.03 8.38
CA ALA A 133 4.42 0.51 9.37
C ALA A 133 3.03 1.17 9.25
N ILE A 134 1.99 0.34 9.10
CA ILE A 134 0.59 0.80 8.97
C ILE A 134 -0.28 0.41 10.16
N SER A 135 -0.21 -0.85 10.62
CA SER A 135 -1.18 -1.42 11.57
C SER A 135 -1.44 -0.58 12.83
N GLU A 136 -0.39 -0.10 13.51
CA GLU A 136 -0.57 0.69 14.75
C GLU A 136 -0.94 2.15 14.48
N ALA A 137 -0.46 2.71 13.37
CA ALA A 137 -0.87 4.02 12.90
C ALA A 137 -2.38 4.04 12.61
N LEU A 138 -2.89 3.00 11.93
CA LEU A 138 -4.32 2.83 11.69
C LEU A 138 -5.09 2.68 13.00
N ARG A 139 -4.67 1.80 13.89
CA ARG A 139 -5.34 1.62 15.19
C ARG A 139 -5.45 2.94 15.95
N THR A 140 -4.34 3.67 16.08
CA THR A 140 -4.30 4.95 16.77
C THR A 140 -5.18 6.00 16.09
N ALA A 141 -5.08 6.13 14.77
CA ALA A 141 -5.86 7.10 14.01
C ALA A 141 -7.36 6.78 14.03
N SER A 142 -7.73 5.52 13.90
CA SER A 142 -9.12 5.07 13.95
C SER A 142 -9.76 5.23 15.33
N ALA A 143 -8.98 5.09 16.40
CA ALA A 143 -9.45 5.35 17.76
C ALA A 143 -9.63 6.85 18.03
N ALA A 144 -8.72 7.69 17.51
CA ALA A 144 -8.75 9.15 17.69
C ALA A 144 -9.78 9.85 16.78
N ALA A 145 -10.12 9.26 15.64
CA ALA A 145 -11.05 9.83 14.66
C ALA A 145 -12.00 8.76 14.09
N PRO A 146 -12.88 8.16 14.94
CA PRO A 146 -13.74 7.04 14.52
C PRO A 146 -14.80 7.42 13.49
N ASP A 147 -15.06 8.71 13.30
CA ASP A 147 -15.99 9.26 12.30
C ASP A 147 -15.45 9.23 10.86
N LEU A 148 -14.14 9.03 10.68
CA LEU A 148 -13.55 8.93 9.35
C LEU A 148 -13.81 7.57 8.70
N PRO A 149 -13.96 7.50 7.37
CA PRO A 149 -14.24 6.25 6.65
C PRO A 149 -12.96 5.40 6.50
N TRP A 150 -12.55 4.74 7.58
CA TRP A 150 -11.35 3.90 7.63
C TRP A 150 -11.45 2.62 6.82
N TYR A 151 -12.64 2.04 6.75
CA TYR A 151 -12.89 0.80 6.02
C TYR A 151 -13.98 1.01 4.98
N ASP A 152 -13.95 0.19 3.93
CA ASP A 152 -15.06 0.03 3.00
C ASP A 152 -16.29 -0.58 3.71
N ALA A 153 -17.41 -0.74 2.99
CA ALA A 153 -18.67 -1.26 3.53
C ALA A 153 -18.56 -2.68 4.11
N ASP A 154 -17.53 -3.44 3.72
CA ASP A 154 -17.25 -4.76 4.28
C ASP A 154 -16.50 -4.75 5.62
N GLY A 155 -16.10 -3.57 6.11
CA GLY A 155 -15.42 -3.41 7.40
C GLY A 155 -13.98 -3.94 7.43
N MET A 156 -13.38 -4.28 6.28
CA MET A 156 -12.05 -4.85 6.19
C MET A 156 -11.16 -4.14 5.17
N HIS A 157 -11.65 -3.91 3.96
CA HIS A 157 -10.83 -3.27 2.92
C HIS A 157 -10.62 -1.78 3.21
N PRO A 158 -9.54 -1.17 2.69
CA PRO A 158 -9.27 0.24 2.90
C PRO A 158 -10.43 1.12 2.45
N GLY A 159 -10.98 1.90 3.39
CA GLY A 159 -11.82 3.05 3.06
C GLY A 159 -10.95 4.26 2.72
N PRO A 160 -11.54 5.37 2.25
CA PRO A 160 -10.81 6.57 1.87
C PRO A 160 -9.79 7.07 2.91
N ALA A 161 -10.11 7.00 4.21
CA ALA A 161 -9.23 7.48 5.25
C ALA A 161 -8.00 6.57 5.47
N LEU A 162 -8.15 5.25 5.32
CA LEU A 162 -7.04 4.31 5.39
C LEU A 162 -6.16 4.40 4.14
N THR A 163 -6.75 4.52 2.95
CA THR A 163 -5.96 4.78 1.72
C THR A 163 -5.14 6.07 1.84
N LEU A 164 -5.72 7.14 2.43
CA LEU A 164 -4.97 8.37 2.70
C LEU A 164 -3.86 8.17 3.74
N LEU A 165 -4.14 7.44 4.82
CA LEU A 165 -3.13 7.11 5.84
C LEU A 165 -1.93 6.37 5.25
N ASP A 166 -2.16 5.37 4.41
CA ASP A 166 -1.12 4.61 3.72
C ASP A 166 -0.28 5.54 2.82
N ALA A 167 -0.95 6.43 2.07
CA ALA A 167 -0.27 7.41 1.22
C ALA A 167 0.58 8.40 2.04
N ILE A 168 0.09 8.87 3.19
CA ILE A 168 0.83 9.76 4.11
C ILE A 168 2.05 9.05 4.69
N GLN A 169 1.92 7.79 5.13
CA GLN A 169 3.04 7.03 5.68
C GLN A 169 4.11 6.75 4.61
N LEU A 170 3.71 6.42 3.38
CA LEU A 170 4.63 6.32 2.24
C LEU A 170 5.35 7.65 2.00
N PHE A 171 4.60 8.76 1.93
CA PHE A 171 5.17 10.10 1.72
C PHE A 171 6.18 10.45 2.82
N ARG A 172 5.86 10.14 4.09
CA ARG A 172 6.75 10.32 5.24
C ARG A 172 8.05 9.54 5.11
N VAL A 173 7.99 8.25 4.74
CA VAL A 173 9.18 7.40 4.60
C VAL A 173 10.02 7.79 3.37
N ILE A 174 9.38 8.22 2.28
CA ILE A 174 10.06 8.55 1.03
C ILE A 174 10.71 9.93 1.09
N HIS A 175 10.01 10.93 1.65
CA HIS A 175 10.44 12.33 1.64
C HIS A 175 10.89 12.85 3.01
N GLY A 176 10.81 12.05 4.07
CA GLY A 176 11.25 12.42 5.42
C GLY A 176 10.37 13.46 6.13
N ARG A 177 9.20 13.78 5.58
CA ARG A 177 8.25 14.77 6.13
C ARG A 177 6.81 14.36 5.86
N LEU A 178 5.88 14.88 6.65
CA LEU A 178 4.45 14.73 6.37
C LEU A 178 4.03 15.66 5.21
N PRO A 179 3.02 15.29 4.41
CA PRO A 179 2.46 16.19 3.41
C PRO A 179 1.65 17.31 4.09
N GLU A 180 1.51 18.45 3.44
CA GLU A 180 0.90 19.66 4.01
C GLU A 180 -0.39 20.06 3.28
N HIS A 181 -0.53 19.67 2.03
CA HIS A 181 -1.66 20.05 1.18
C HIS A 181 -2.57 18.86 0.88
N GLY A 182 -3.86 19.12 0.91
CA GLY A 182 -4.91 18.31 0.34
C GLY A 182 -4.86 18.30 -1.18
N PHE A 183 -5.65 17.41 -1.77
CA PHE A 183 -5.56 17.08 -3.19
C PHE A 183 -6.82 16.37 -3.66
N SER A 184 -7.00 16.34 -4.98
CA SER A 184 -8.04 15.54 -5.62
C SER A 184 -7.40 14.45 -6.47
N VAL A 185 -7.99 13.26 -6.45
CA VAL A 185 -7.58 12.13 -7.29
C VAL A 185 -8.55 12.07 -8.46
N ALA A 186 -8.04 12.20 -9.69
CA ALA A 186 -8.79 12.01 -10.93
C ALA A 186 -8.42 10.66 -11.57
N ALA A 187 -8.84 9.58 -10.94
CA ALA A 187 -8.57 8.20 -11.34
C ALA A 187 -9.66 7.26 -10.77
N PRO A 188 -9.81 6.03 -11.27
CA PRO A 188 -10.74 5.07 -10.69
C PRO A 188 -10.47 4.80 -9.21
N ILE A 189 -11.52 4.80 -8.40
CA ILE A 189 -11.52 4.46 -6.99
C ILE A 189 -12.11 3.06 -6.89
N TYR A 190 -11.24 2.07 -6.99
CA TYR A 190 -11.67 0.67 -7.07
C TYR A 190 -12.30 0.22 -5.74
N LEU A 191 -13.23 -0.72 -5.88
CA LEU A 191 -13.95 -1.41 -4.81
C LEU A 191 -13.49 -2.88 -4.75
N PRO A 192 -13.80 -3.63 -3.68
CA PRO A 192 -13.35 -5.01 -3.53
C PRO A 192 -13.68 -5.94 -4.72
N LYS A 193 -14.73 -5.62 -5.49
CA LYS A 193 -15.20 -6.40 -6.65
C LYS A 193 -14.84 -5.78 -8.00
N SER A 194 -13.84 -4.90 -8.09
CA SER A 194 -13.47 -4.21 -9.34
C SER A 194 -12.80 -5.07 -10.42
N GLY A 195 -12.57 -6.35 -10.18
CA GLY A 195 -12.15 -7.30 -11.23
C GLY A 195 -10.76 -7.06 -11.81
N LEU A 196 -9.83 -6.47 -11.03
CA LEU A 196 -8.45 -6.29 -11.47
C LEU A 196 -7.71 -7.63 -11.55
N ASP A 197 -6.96 -7.80 -12.63
CA ASP A 197 -6.03 -8.91 -12.82
C ASP A 197 -4.59 -8.44 -12.61
N ALA A 198 -3.68 -9.41 -12.56
CA ALA A 198 -2.30 -9.14 -12.20
C ALA A 198 -1.42 -8.71 -13.40
N THR A 199 -2.01 -8.00 -14.36
CA THR A 199 -1.27 -7.31 -15.42
C THR A 199 -0.77 -5.96 -14.93
N LEU A 200 0.30 -5.47 -15.54
CA LEU A 200 0.78 -4.12 -15.26
C LEU A 200 -0.23 -3.11 -15.79
N ARG A 201 -0.55 -2.12 -14.96
CA ARG A 201 -1.58 -1.13 -15.25
C ARG A 201 -1.22 0.23 -14.68
N ASP A 202 -1.46 1.29 -15.44
CA ASP A 202 -1.37 2.66 -14.94
C ASP A 202 -2.47 2.92 -13.90
N ALA A 203 -2.13 3.62 -12.83
CA ALA A 203 -3.08 3.84 -11.73
C ALA A 203 -4.34 4.63 -12.17
N ASN A 204 -4.25 5.42 -13.24
CA ASN A 204 -5.34 6.19 -13.83
C ASN A 204 -6.03 5.51 -15.03
N ALA A 205 -5.63 4.29 -15.40
CA ALA A 205 -6.25 3.58 -16.52
C ALA A 205 -7.75 3.29 -16.26
N ALA A 206 -8.59 3.34 -17.30
CA ALA A 206 -10.05 3.21 -17.23
C ALA A 206 -10.52 1.88 -16.61
N ALA A 207 -11.29 1.95 -15.51
CA ALA A 207 -11.66 0.79 -14.71
C ALA A 207 -12.35 -0.35 -15.50
N PRO A 208 -12.20 -1.61 -15.09
CA PRO A 208 -12.94 -2.72 -15.71
C PRO A 208 -14.45 -2.59 -15.61
N LEU A 209 -14.95 -2.00 -14.51
CA LEU A 209 -16.38 -1.79 -14.27
C LEU A 209 -16.77 -0.33 -14.50
N ALA A 210 -17.79 -0.11 -15.31
CA ALA A 210 -18.22 1.23 -15.74
C ALA A 210 -18.77 2.12 -14.61
N ASP A 211 -19.24 1.54 -13.51
CA ASP A 211 -19.76 2.21 -12.33
C ASP A 211 -18.68 2.53 -11.28
N THR A 212 -17.41 2.22 -11.57
CA THR A 212 -16.30 2.56 -10.67
C THR A 212 -16.20 4.09 -10.53
N PRO A 213 -16.27 4.64 -9.31
CA PRO A 213 -16.09 6.08 -9.10
C PRO A 213 -14.75 6.54 -9.66
N THR A 214 -14.68 7.72 -10.27
CA THR A 214 -13.45 8.20 -10.94
C THR A 214 -12.82 9.41 -10.27
N HIS A 215 -13.32 9.78 -9.10
CA HIS A 215 -12.88 10.96 -8.39
C HIS A 215 -13.06 10.82 -6.89
N ILE A 216 -12.08 11.31 -6.13
CA ILE A 216 -12.20 11.54 -4.70
C ILE A 216 -11.39 12.78 -4.31
N ASN A 217 -11.88 13.54 -3.33
CA ASN A 217 -11.20 14.72 -2.81
C ASN A 217 -10.77 14.49 -1.35
N TYR A 218 -9.50 14.80 -1.06
CA TYR A 218 -8.92 14.78 0.27
C TYR A 218 -8.61 16.23 0.69
N PRO A 219 -9.50 16.89 1.45
CA PRO A 219 -9.30 18.29 1.82
C PRO A 219 -8.13 18.46 2.79
N ASP A 220 -7.51 19.65 2.80
CA ASP A 220 -6.42 20.02 3.73
C ASP A 220 -6.76 19.64 5.17
N ALA A 221 -7.99 19.91 5.61
CA ALA A 221 -8.44 19.61 6.97
C ALA A 221 -8.31 18.11 7.33
N MET A 222 -8.59 17.21 6.38
CA MET A 222 -8.46 15.77 6.61
C MET A 222 -6.99 15.35 6.67
N VAL A 223 -6.16 15.84 5.76
CA VAL A 223 -4.71 15.59 5.75
C VAL A 223 -4.09 16.09 7.06
N GLN A 224 -4.40 17.31 7.48
CA GLN A 224 -3.88 17.90 8.71
C GLN A 224 -4.39 17.18 9.96
N ARG A 225 -5.64 16.71 9.97
CA ARG A 225 -6.18 15.91 11.08
C ARG A 225 -5.43 14.59 11.24
N ILE A 226 -5.17 13.85 10.15
CA ILE A 226 -4.39 12.59 10.21
C ILE A 226 -2.94 12.88 10.61
N ASN A 227 -2.31 13.92 10.05
CA ASN A 227 -0.95 14.33 10.41
C ASN A 227 -0.82 14.66 11.91
N ALA A 228 -1.79 15.37 12.48
CA ALA A 228 -1.78 15.72 13.90
C ALA A 228 -1.76 14.47 14.78
N ILE A 229 -2.53 13.44 14.42
CA ILE A 229 -2.54 12.15 15.11
C ILE A 229 -1.17 11.46 14.96
N LEU A 230 -0.64 11.36 13.73
CA LEU A 230 0.63 10.69 13.46
C LEU A 230 1.85 11.33 14.13
N ARG A 231 1.83 12.64 14.40
CA ARG A 231 2.89 13.31 15.16
C ARG A 231 2.97 12.86 16.62
N THR A 232 1.88 12.32 17.16
CA THR A 232 1.82 11.78 18.53
C THR A 232 2.16 10.29 18.59
N THR A 233 2.38 9.65 17.44
CA THR A 233 2.71 8.23 17.31
C THR A 233 4.15 8.06 16.84
N PRO A 234 4.93 7.13 17.41
CA PRO A 234 6.25 6.79 16.87
C PRO A 234 6.14 6.38 15.39
N PRO A 235 7.13 6.75 14.53
CA PRO A 235 7.20 6.29 13.14
C PRO A 235 7.29 4.77 13.02
#